data_AF-A0A820DIW7-F1
#
_entry.id   AF-A0A820DIW7-F1
#
_cell.length_a   1.000
_cell.length_b   1.000
_cell.length_c   1.000
_cell.angle_alpha   90.00
_cell.angle_beta   90.00
_cell.angle_gamma   90.00
#
_symmetry.space_group_name_H-M   'P 1'
#
loop_
_entity.id
_entity.type
_entity.pdbx_description
1 polymer ?
#
loop_
_entity_poly.entity_id
_entity_poly.type
_entity_poly.pdbx_seq_one_letter_code
_entity_poly.pdbx_strand_id
1 'polypeptide(L)'
;PTRYLQLDLTRVSTTSNSNNVRTIYDKSVEQASDEYKKRMHNLCCDNCHSHVAMALNTMGYDRKYTYNMVSLACWMFFCGKFVSIAGFLRSWIPFLILVAITVTITVVTKLQT
;
A
#
# COMPACT_ATOMS: atom_id res chain seq x y z
N PRO A 1 -9.92 -4.06 -5.41
CA PRO A 1 -8.59 -4.22 -4.76
C PRO A 1 -8.17 -5.69 -4.83
N THR A 2 -6.93 -6.01 -5.21
CA THR A 2 -6.44 -7.40 -5.28
C THR A 2 -5.63 -7.82 -4.05
N ARG A 3 -5.15 -6.85 -3.27
CA ARG A 3 -4.34 -7.05 -2.07
C ARG A 3 -4.78 -6.16 -0.91
N TYR A 4 -4.39 -6.54 0.31
CA TYR A 4 -4.56 -5.74 1.51
C TYR A 4 -3.35 -5.88 2.46
N LEU A 5 -3.13 -4.84 3.26
CA LEU A 5 -2.23 -4.88 4.42
C LEU A 5 -3.09 -4.87 5.69
N GLN A 6 -2.83 -5.80 6.60
CA GLN A 6 -3.48 -5.82 7.91
C GLN A 6 -2.52 -5.25 8.93
N LEU A 7 -2.91 -4.13 9.56
CA LEU A 7 -2.10 -3.47 10.58
C LEU A 7 -2.22 -4.21 11.91
N ASP A 8 -1.12 -4.21 12.66
CA ASP A 8 -1.04 -4.77 14.00
C ASP A 8 -1.11 -3.62 15.01
N LEU A 9 -2.16 -3.62 15.83
CA LEU A 9 -2.40 -2.59 16.84
C LEU A 9 -1.28 -2.51 17.88
N THR A 10 -0.54 -3.60 18.13
CA THR A 10 0.60 -3.59 19.07
C THR A 10 1.75 -2.70 18.63
N ARG A 11 1.81 -2.35 17.34
CA ARG A 11 2.86 -1.51 16.75
C ARG A 11 2.51 -0.02 16.81
N VAL A 12 1.32 0.36 17.23
CA VAL A 12 0.97 1.77 17.48
C VAL A 12 1.77 2.26 18.69
N SER A 13 2.49 3.37 18.54
CA SER A 13 3.33 3.89 19.62
C SER A 13 2.46 4.31 20.80
N THR A 14 2.53 3.54 21.89
CA THR A 14 1.82 3.84 23.13
C THR A 14 2.77 3.82 24.32
N THR A 15 2.63 4.83 25.16
CA THR A 15 3.13 4.80 26.53
C THR A 15 2.18 3.91 27.35
N SER A 16 2.44 2.60 27.33
CA SER A 16 2.05 1.58 28.33
C SER A 16 0.59 1.37 28.77
N ASN A 17 -0.47 1.83 28.06
CA ASN A 17 -1.85 1.46 28.43
C ASN A 17 -2.69 0.98 27.23
N SER A 18 -3.16 -0.27 27.29
CA SER A 18 -3.94 -0.97 26.25
C SER A 18 -5.23 -0.23 25.86
N ASN A 19 -5.88 0.45 26.81
CA ASN A 19 -7.09 1.24 26.56
C ASN A 19 -6.83 2.49 25.70
N ASN A 20 -5.57 2.91 25.55
CA ASN A 20 -5.17 4.09 24.78
C ASN A 20 -4.86 3.73 23.30
N VAL A 21 -4.45 2.49 23.01
CA VAL A 21 -3.98 2.07 21.68
C VAL A 21 -5.07 2.22 20.61
N ARG A 22 -6.26 1.68 20.88
CA ARG A 22 -7.40 1.75 19.94
C ARG A 22 -7.85 3.19 19.74
N THR A 23 -7.93 3.97 20.81
CA THR A 23 -8.29 5.39 20.74
C THR A 23 -7.28 6.20 19.94
N ILE A 24 -5.97 5.94 20.09
CA ILE A 24 -4.93 6.60 19.28
C ILE A 24 -5.06 6.22 17.82
N TYR A 25 -5.28 4.93 17.53
CA TYR A 25 -5.51 4.46 16.17
C TYR A 25 -6.71 5.18 15.53
N ASP A 26 -7.87 5.14 16.20
CA ASP A 26 -9.12 5.73 15.70
C ASP A 26 -8.97 7.24 15.51
N LYS A 27 -8.40 7.96 16.50
CA LYS A 27 -8.14 9.41 16.41
C LYS A 27 -7.16 9.76 15.28
N SER A 28 -6.14 8.94 15.05
CA SER A 28 -5.15 9.20 14.00
C SER A 28 -5.76 9.02 12.61
N VAL A 29 -6.64 8.02 12.45
CA VAL A 29 -7.40 7.80 11.21
C VAL A 29 -8.40 8.94 10.99
N GLU A 30 -9.12 9.35 12.04
CA GLU A 30 -10.04 10.48 12.01
C GLU A 30 -9.31 11.77 11.60
N GLN A 31 -8.20 12.09 12.27
CA GLN A 31 -7.39 13.27 11.98
C GLN A 31 -6.87 13.28 10.54
N ALA A 32 -6.36 12.16 10.05
CA ALA A 32 -5.93 12.06 8.66
C ALA A 32 -7.10 12.27 7.69
N SER A 33 -8.28 11.75 8.02
CA SER A 33 -9.49 11.93 7.21
C SER A 33 -9.97 13.38 7.21
N ASP A 34 -9.86 14.06 8.36
CA ASP A 34 -10.21 15.47 8.52
C ASP A 34 -9.30 16.43 7.77
N GLU A 35 -8.04 16.06 7.59
CA GLU A 35 -7.09 16.77 6.75
C GLU A 35 -7.37 16.49 5.26
N TYR A 36 -7.48 15.22 4.89
CA TYR A 36 -7.63 14.82 3.49
C TYR A 36 -9.00 15.10 2.88
N LYS A 37 -10.06 15.26 3.69
CA LYS A 37 -11.38 15.72 3.18
C LYS A 37 -11.32 17.15 2.61
N LYS A 38 -10.33 17.95 3.04
CA LYS A 38 -10.12 19.34 2.60
C LYS A 38 -9.13 19.44 1.45
N ARG A 39 -8.37 18.37 1.16
CA ARG A 39 -7.32 18.37 0.12
C ARG A 39 -7.85 17.80 -1.18
N MET A 40 -7.53 18.47 -2.29
CA MET A 40 -7.74 17.89 -3.62
C MET A 40 -6.77 16.72 -3.81
N HIS A 41 -7.32 15.53 -4.07
CA HIS A 41 -6.51 14.36 -4.32
C HIS A 41 -5.93 14.41 -5.74
N ASN A 42 -4.60 14.37 -5.86
CA ASN A 42 -3.91 14.22 -7.13
C ASN A 42 -3.54 12.73 -7.33
N LEU A 43 -3.88 12.18 -8.50
CA LEU A 43 -3.79 10.76 -8.82
C LEU A 43 -2.40 10.16 -8.50
N CYS A 44 -1.34 10.93 -8.74
CA CYS A 44 0.05 10.47 -8.57
C CYS A 44 0.74 11.01 -7.30
N CYS A 45 0.42 12.22 -6.84
CA CYS A 45 1.25 12.95 -5.88
C CYS A 45 0.56 13.31 -4.55
N ASP A 46 -0.77 13.24 -4.45
CA ASP A 46 -1.50 13.33 -3.17
C ASP A 46 -2.77 12.46 -3.23
N ASN A 47 -2.64 11.18 -2.92
CA ASN A 47 -3.61 10.12 -3.16
C ASN A 47 -3.89 9.35 -1.86
N CYS A 48 -4.66 8.27 -1.97
CA CYS A 48 -5.03 7.42 -0.85
C CYS A 48 -3.82 6.87 -0.06
N HIS A 49 -2.66 6.67 -0.68
CA HIS A 49 -1.47 6.24 0.03
C HIS A 49 -0.85 7.34 0.91
N SER A 50 -0.96 8.63 0.53
CA SER A 50 -0.52 9.71 1.41
C SER A 50 -1.47 9.91 2.59
N HIS A 51 -2.78 9.72 2.39
CA HIS A 51 -3.75 9.71 3.50
C HIS A 51 -3.41 8.63 4.52
N VAL A 52 -3.20 7.39 4.08
CA VAL A 52 -2.81 6.29 4.97
C VAL A 52 -1.43 6.53 5.59
N ALA A 53 -0.47 7.06 4.84
CA ALA A 53 0.85 7.41 5.37
C ALA A 53 0.75 8.47 6.48
N MET A 54 -0.11 9.48 6.32
CA MET A 54 -0.37 10.47 7.36
C MET A 54 -0.96 9.80 8.61
N ALA A 55 -1.98 8.94 8.46
CA ALA A 55 -2.54 8.22 9.60
C ALA A 55 -1.48 7.39 10.35
N LEU A 56 -0.64 6.65 9.61
CA LEU A 56 0.45 5.84 10.18
C LEU A 56 1.50 6.69 10.91
N ASN A 57 1.86 7.85 10.36
CA ASN A 57 2.76 8.78 11.02
C ASN A 57 2.13 9.38 12.28
N THR A 58 0.87 9.81 12.22
CA THR A 58 0.15 10.41 13.36
C THR A 58 0.05 9.43 14.54
N MET A 59 -0.19 8.14 14.28
CA MET A 59 -0.23 7.11 15.33
C MET A 59 1.16 6.60 15.76
N GLY A 60 2.24 7.09 15.15
CA GLY A 60 3.60 6.61 15.38
C GLY A 60 3.76 5.11 15.13
N TYR A 61 3.16 4.58 14.07
CA TYR A 61 3.14 3.15 13.79
C TYR A 61 4.58 2.61 13.63
N ASP A 62 4.91 1.53 14.33
CA ASP A 62 6.25 0.93 14.39
C ASP A 62 7.34 1.87 14.91
N ARG A 63 6.97 2.84 15.76
CA ARG A 63 7.85 3.94 16.24
C ARG A 63 8.46 4.76 15.10
N LYS A 64 7.78 4.81 13.94
CA LYS A 64 8.20 5.54 12.74
C LYS A 64 7.20 6.66 12.43
N TYR A 65 7.75 7.73 11.86
CA TYR A 65 7.00 8.94 11.45
C TYR A 65 7.34 9.33 10.00
N THR A 66 7.90 8.40 9.23
CA THR A 66 8.45 8.64 7.89
C THR A 66 7.72 7.86 6.79
N TYR A 67 6.49 7.39 7.05
CA TYR A 67 5.66 6.79 6.02
C TYR A 67 5.33 7.85 4.96
N ASN A 68 5.41 7.44 3.70
CA ASN A 68 5.00 8.20 2.53
C ASN A 68 4.36 7.25 1.51
N MET A 69 3.83 7.81 0.41
CA MET A 69 3.18 7.01 -0.62
C MET A 69 4.04 5.87 -1.16
N VAL A 70 5.31 6.15 -1.45
CA VAL A 70 6.22 5.21 -2.08
C VAL A 70 6.49 4.05 -1.14
N SER A 71 6.79 4.35 0.12
CA SER A 71 6.99 3.34 1.16
C SER A 71 5.75 2.44 1.32
N LEU A 72 4.54 3.02 1.24
CA LEU A 72 3.31 2.26 1.36
C LEU A 72 2.99 1.44 0.11
N ALA A 73 3.28 1.97 -1.08
CA ALA A 73 3.15 1.24 -2.35
C ALA A 73 4.11 0.04 -2.39
N CYS A 74 5.37 0.22 -1.99
CA CYS A 74 6.32 -0.87 -1.84
C CYS A 74 5.85 -1.88 -0.78
N TRP A 75 5.37 -1.40 0.37
CA TRP A 75 4.89 -2.27 1.44
C TRP A 75 3.69 -3.12 0.99
N MET A 76 2.73 -2.53 0.27
CA MET A 76 1.59 -3.24 -0.32
C MET A 76 2.04 -4.24 -1.40
N PHE A 77 3.03 -3.87 -2.22
CA PHE A 77 3.52 -4.74 -3.29
C PHE A 77 4.27 -5.98 -2.78
N PHE A 78 5.11 -5.83 -1.75
CA PHE A 78 5.92 -6.94 -1.23
C PHE A 78 5.24 -7.69 -0.07
N CYS A 79 4.48 -7.02 0.78
CA CYS A 79 3.88 -7.63 1.98
C CYS A 79 2.35 -7.71 1.95
N GLY A 80 1.70 -7.18 0.91
CA GLY A 80 0.25 -7.23 0.78
C GLY A 80 -0.24 -8.65 0.51
N LYS A 81 -1.22 -9.10 1.30
CA LYS A 81 -1.89 -10.39 1.14
C LYS A 81 -2.92 -10.30 0.02
N PHE A 82 -2.98 -11.30 -0.85
CA PHE A 82 -4.02 -11.36 -1.88
C PHE A 82 -5.39 -11.63 -1.26
N VAL A 83 -6.42 -10.94 -1.76
CA VAL A 83 -7.81 -11.13 -1.31
C VAL A 83 -8.34 -12.50 -1.75
N SER A 84 -7.89 -13.00 -2.90
CA SER A 84 -8.26 -14.31 -3.44
C SER A 84 -7.27 -14.78 -4.50
N ILE A 85 -7.36 -16.06 -4.89
CA ILE A 85 -6.61 -16.63 -6.03
C ILE A 85 -6.95 -15.88 -7.32
N ALA A 86 -8.22 -15.50 -7.51
CA ALA A 86 -8.63 -14.68 -8.66
C ALA A 86 -7.95 -13.30 -8.64
N GLY A 87 -7.77 -12.69 -7.47
CA GLY A 87 -7.00 -11.46 -7.31
C GLY A 87 -5.53 -11.62 -7.67
N PHE A 88 -4.91 -12.74 -7.31
CA PHE A 88 -3.55 -13.10 -7.72
C PHE A 88 -3.42 -13.18 -9.23
N LEU A 89 -4.28 -13.98 -9.87
CA LEU A 89 -4.28 -14.15 -11.33
C LEU A 89 -4.48 -12.81 -12.05
N ARG A 90 -5.45 -11.99 -11.61
CA ARG A 90 -5.70 -10.66 -12.19
C ARG A 90 -4.50 -9.72 -12.07
N SER A 91 -3.66 -9.86 -11.04
CA SER A 91 -2.48 -9.02 -10.88
C SER A 91 -1.31 -9.42 -11.77
N TRP A 92 -1.16 -10.72 -12.10
CA TRP A 92 0.04 -11.21 -12.81
C TRP A 92 -0.19 -11.57 -14.28
N ILE A 93 -1.39 -12.04 -14.65
CA ILE A 93 -1.67 -12.51 -16.02
C ILE A 93 -1.35 -11.45 -17.10
N PRO A 94 -1.78 -10.18 -16.98
CA PRO A 94 -1.48 -9.18 -18.02
C PRO A 94 0.02 -8.97 -18.23
N PHE A 95 0.79 -8.93 -17.13
CA PHE A 95 2.25 -8.81 -17.19
C PHE A 95 2.90 -10.04 -17.84
N LEU A 96 2.47 -11.25 -17.45
CA LEU A 96 3.00 -12.50 -18.01
C LEU A 96 2.70 -12.62 -19.52
N ILE A 97 1.52 -12.18 -19.97
CA ILE A 97 1.18 -12.15 -21.41
C ILE A 97 2.12 -11.21 -22.16
N LEU A 98 2.36 -10.00 -21.65
CA LEU A 98 3.28 -9.05 -22.28
C LEU A 98 4.71 -9.62 -22.35
N VAL A 99 5.20 -10.24 -21.28
CA VAL A 99 6.50 -10.91 -21.26
C VAL A 99 6.55 -12.06 -22.27
N ALA A 100 5.50 -12.87 -22.37
CA ALA A 100 5.46 -13.97 -23.34
C ALA A 100 5.51 -13.44 -24.79
N ILE A 101 4.79 -12.36 -25.09
CA ILE A 101 4.81 -11.72 -26.42
C ILE A 101 6.21 -11.17 -26.73
N THR A 102 6.80 -10.41 -25.81
CA THR A 102 8.14 -9.82 -26.04
C THR A 102 9.20 -10.89 -26.23
N VAL A 103 9.21 -11.93 -25.40
CA VAL A 103 10.13 -13.07 -25.53
C VAL A 103 9.92 -13.75 -26.89
N THR A 104 8.69 -14.04 -27.28
CA THR A 104 8.40 -14.69 -28.58
C THR A 104 8.95 -13.86 -29.75
N ILE A 105 8.70 -12.55 -29.77
CA ILE A 105 9.23 -11.65 -30.81
C ILE A 105 10.76 -11.66 -30.82
N THR A 106 11.42 -11.61 -29.65
CA THR A 106 12.89 -11.62 -29.58
C THR A 106 13.48 -12.93 -30.07
N VAL A 107 12.85 -14.07 -29.77
CA VAL A 107 13.31 -15.39 -30.23
C VAL A 107 13.13 -15.53 -31.73
N VAL A 108 11.96 -15.16 -32.27
CA VAL A 108 11.69 -15.25 -33.72
C VAL A 108 12.65 -14.36 -34.51
N THR A 109 12.87 -13.12 -34.08
CA THR A 109 13.80 -12.21 -34.78
C THR A 109 15.24 -12.72 -34.75
N LYS A 110 15.69 -13.31 -33.63
CA LYS A 110 17.02 -13.95 -33.50
C LYS A 110 17.20 -15.19 -34.36
N LEU A 111 16.15 -15.95 -34.64
CA LEU A 111 16.20 -17.11 -35.53
C LEU A 111 16.23 -16.73 -37.02
N GLN A 112 15.79 -15.51 -37.35
CA GLN A 112 15.75 -14.98 -38.72
C GLN A 112 16.99 -14.18 -39.11
N THR A 113 17.90 -13.91 -38.16
CA THR A 113 19.20 -13.24 -38.40
C THR A 113 20.32 -14.25 -38.45
#